data_AF-A0A1X0HWV9-F1
#
_entry.id   AF-A0A1X0HWV9-F1
#
_cell.length_a   1.000
_cell.length_b   1.000
_cell.length_c   1.000
_cell.angle_alpha   90.00
_cell.angle_beta   90.00
_cell.angle_gamma   90.00
#
_symmetry.space_group_name_H-M   'P 1'
#
loop_
_entity.id
_entity.type
_entity.pdbx_description
1 polymer ?
#
loop_
_entity_poly.entity_id
_entity_poly.type
_entity_poly.pdbx_seq_one_letter_code
_entity_poly.pdbx_strand_id
1 'polypeptide(L)'
;HPLGIAVSPNDPASVRDIIARATAMGIPVIAWDGPVPDSKVKGYIGTDNVAAGEKEGDALAKAVNNKGKVAVIIGSLGATNLNQRLQG
;
A
#
# COMPACT_ATOMS: atom_id res chain seq x y z
N HIS A 1 -24.29 -10.06 -9.68
CA HIS A 1 -23.24 -9.24 -9.01
C HIS A 1 -21.93 -10.04 -9.03
N PRO A 2 -20.74 -9.41 -8.96
CA PRO A 2 -19.47 -10.16 -8.88
C PRO A 2 -19.42 -11.01 -7.60
N LEU A 3 -18.72 -12.15 -7.65
CA LEU A 3 -18.55 -13.05 -6.49
C LEU A 3 -17.56 -12.50 -5.44
N GLY A 4 -16.73 -11.54 -5.81
CA GLY A 4 -15.77 -10.88 -4.92
C GLY A 4 -15.05 -9.75 -5.64
N ILE A 5 -14.38 -8.89 -4.87
CA ILE A 5 -13.59 -7.75 -5.36
C ILE A 5 -12.21 -7.77 -4.70
N ALA A 6 -11.17 -7.55 -5.49
CA ALA A 6 -9.83 -7.24 -5.00
C ALA A 6 -9.47 -5.82 -5.43
N VAL A 7 -9.02 -4.98 -4.49
CA VAL A 7 -8.70 -3.57 -4.75
C VAL A 7 -7.28 -3.21 -4.32
N SER A 8 -6.57 -2.47 -5.17
CA SER A 8 -5.32 -1.76 -4.85
C SER A 8 -5.57 -0.27 -5.10
N PRO A 9 -5.84 0.54 -4.06
CA PRO A 9 -6.15 1.95 -4.24
C PRO A 9 -4.92 2.84 -4.17
N ASN A 10 -4.89 3.88 -5.01
CA ASN A 10 -3.89 4.96 -4.93
C ASN A 10 -4.08 5.86 -3.71
N ASP A 11 -5.29 5.95 -3.19
CA ASP A 11 -5.66 6.60 -1.94
C ASP A 11 -6.69 5.73 -1.21
N PRO A 12 -6.37 5.16 -0.03
CA PRO A 12 -7.28 4.30 0.69
C PRO A 12 -8.58 5.00 1.10
N ALA A 13 -8.54 6.31 1.41
CA ALA A 13 -9.73 7.03 1.85
C ALA A 13 -10.80 7.09 0.75
N SER A 14 -10.37 7.24 -0.51
CA SER A 14 -11.25 7.35 -1.68
C SER A 14 -12.13 6.12 -1.93
N VAL A 15 -11.74 4.94 -1.42
CA VAL A 15 -12.44 3.67 -1.69
C VAL A 15 -13.23 3.12 -0.51
N ARG A 16 -13.10 3.70 0.71
CA ARG A 16 -13.73 3.16 1.93
C ARG A 16 -15.24 3.01 1.82
N ASP A 17 -15.93 4.06 1.35
CA ASP A 17 -17.38 4.06 1.21
C ASP A 17 -17.85 3.07 0.14
N ILE A 18 -17.08 2.92 -0.94
CA ILE A 18 -17.35 1.97 -2.01
C ILE A 18 -17.21 0.53 -1.49
N ILE A 19 -16.15 0.26 -0.72
CA ILE A 19 -15.93 -1.04 -0.06
C ILE A 19 -17.09 -1.34 0.90
N ALA A 20 -17.53 -0.36 1.70
CA ALA A 20 -18.64 -0.53 2.62
C ALA A 20 -19.95 -0.90 1.88
N ARG A 21 -20.25 -0.21 0.77
CA ARG A 21 -21.41 -0.52 -0.08
C ARG A 21 -21.34 -1.90 -0.71
N ALA A 22 -20.19 -2.31 -1.25
CA ALA A 22 -19.99 -3.63 -1.82
C ALA A 22 -20.19 -4.74 -0.77
N THR A 23 -19.61 -4.55 0.42
CA THR A 23 -19.79 -5.48 1.54
C THR A 23 -21.26 -5.55 2.00
N ALA A 24 -21.99 -4.43 2.03
CA ALA A 24 -23.42 -4.41 2.36
C ALA A 24 -24.29 -5.16 1.33
N MET A 25 -23.84 -5.26 0.07
CA MET A 25 -24.47 -6.08 -0.97
C MET A 25 -24.08 -7.57 -0.91
N GLY A 26 -23.32 -7.98 0.11
CA GLY A 26 -22.86 -9.36 0.27
C GLY A 26 -21.65 -9.72 -0.62
N ILE A 27 -20.99 -8.75 -1.24
CA ILE A 27 -19.81 -8.98 -2.06
C ILE A 27 -18.57 -8.91 -1.16
N PRO A 28 -17.79 -10.00 -0.97
CA PRO A 28 -16.57 -9.95 -0.20
C PRO A 28 -15.50 -9.12 -0.91
N VAL A 29 -14.79 -8.28 -0.16
CA VAL A 29 -13.72 -7.43 -0.67
C VAL A 29 -12.41 -7.73 0.06
N ILE A 30 -11.31 -7.85 -0.68
CA ILE A 30 -9.93 -7.87 -0.14
C ILE A 30 -9.14 -6.68 -0.67
N ALA A 31 -8.16 -6.21 0.11
CA ALA A 31 -7.14 -5.31 -0.38
C ALA A 31 -5.94 -6.11 -0.92
N TRP A 32 -5.32 -5.66 -2.00
CA TRP A 32 -4.06 -6.21 -2.48
C TRP A 32 -3.09 -5.08 -2.80
N ASP A 33 -1.79 -5.26 -2.52
CA ASP A 33 -0.69 -4.30 -2.71
C ASP A 33 -0.82 -2.95 -1.95
N GLY A 34 -1.93 -2.23 -2.09
CA GLY A 34 -2.30 -1.05 -1.32
C GLY A 34 -3.22 -1.41 -0.15
N PRO A 35 -2.75 -1.42 1.11
CA PRO A 35 -3.63 -1.65 2.25
C PRO A 35 -4.66 -0.51 2.39
N VAL A 36 -5.84 -0.85 2.94
CA VAL A 36 -6.92 0.12 3.16
C VAL A 36 -7.29 0.16 4.64
N PRO A 37 -6.56 0.94 5.46
CA PRO A 37 -6.87 1.10 6.88
C PRO A 37 -8.30 1.58 7.08
N ASP A 38 -8.91 1.17 8.19
CA ASP A 38 -10.26 1.59 8.60
C ASP A 38 -11.36 1.25 7.58
N SER A 39 -11.23 0.11 6.89
CA SER A 39 -12.20 -0.36 5.91
C SER A 39 -12.81 -1.72 6.27
N LYS A 40 -13.83 -2.13 5.50
CA LYS A 40 -14.52 -3.43 5.67
C LYS A 40 -13.92 -4.55 4.82
N VAL A 41 -12.67 -4.43 4.38
CA VAL A 41 -11.99 -5.52 3.67
C VAL A 41 -11.82 -6.73 4.59
N LYS A 42 -11.89 -7.93 4.02
CA LYS A 42 -11.73 -9.20 4.73
C LYS A 42 -10.27 -9.53 5.05
N GLY A 43 -9.34 -8.92 4.33
CA GLY A 43 -7.91 -9.12 4.50
C GLY A 43 -7.11 -8.26 3.51
N TYR A 44 -5.81 -8.23 3.73
CA TYR A 44 -4.83 -7.60 2.86
C TYR A 44 -3.80 -8.64 2.42
N ILE A 45 -3.45 -8.62 1.14
CA ILE A 45 -2.37 -9.45 0.57
C ILE A 45 -1.36 -8.51 -0.09
N GLY A 46 -0.14 -8.50 0.42
CA GLY A 46 0.93 -7.74 -0.19
C GLY A 46 2.24 -7.85 0.58
N THR A 47 3.19 -7.02 0.20
CA THR A 47 4.52 -6.96 0.81
C THR A 47 4.45 -6.27 2.17
N ASP A 48 5.34 -6.67 3.08
CA ASP A 48 5.71 -5.81 4.21
C ASP A 48 6.52 -4.62 3.66
N ASN A 49 5.82 -3.52 3.43
CA ASN A 49 6.39 -2.36 2.74
C ASN A 49 7.44 -1.63 3.59
N VAL A 50 7.39 -1.70 4.92
CA VAL A 50 8.42 -1.10 5.77
C VAL A 50 9.71 -1.92 5.66
N ALA A 51 9.62 -3.25 5.83
CA ALA A 51 10.78 -4.12 5.65
C ALA A 51 11.34 -4.10 4.22
N ALA A 52 10.51 -3.81 3.21
CA ALA A 52 10.96 -3.56 1.85
C ALA A 52 11.75 -2.24 1.74
N GLY A 53 11.24 -1.15 2.31
CA GLY A 53 11.93 0.14 2.40
C GLY A 53 13.30 0.04 3.05
N GLU A 54 13.37 -0.64 4.20
CA GLU A 54 14.64 -0.87 4.92
C GLU A 54 15.69 -1.56 4.02
N LYS A 55 15.27 -2.58 3.26
CA LYS A 55 16.15 -3.29 2.32
C LYS A 55 16.55 -2.43 1.13
N GLU A 56 15.65 -1.58 0.63
CA GLU A 56 15.93 -0.62 -0.44
C GLU A 56 16.93 0.44 0.04
N GLY A 57 16.76 0.97 1.25
CA GLY A 57 17.68 1.90 1.91
C GLY A 57 19.07 1.29 2.11
N ASP A 58 19.15 0.06 2.62
CA ASP A 58 20.40 -0.68 2.77
C ASP A 58 21.13 -0.88 1.44
N ALA A 59 20.39 -1.22 0.38
CA ALA A 59 20.96 -1.41 -0.95
C ALA A 59 21.47 -0.07 -1.52
N LEU A 60 20.70 1.01 -1.37
CA LEU A 60 21.10 2.36 -1.79
C LEU A 60 22.35 2.83 -1.05
N ALA A 61 22.37 2.69 0.28
CA ALA A 61 23.51 3.08 1.12
C ALA A 61 24.80 2.36 0.69
N LYS A 62 24.73 1.06 0.40
CA LYS A 62 25.85 0.30 -0.15
C LYS A 62 26.29 0.81 -1.53
N ALA A 63 25.34 1.08 -2.42
CA ALA A 63 25.64 1.57 -3.78
C ALA A 63 26.37 2.93 -3.79
N VAL A 64 26.08 3.80 -2.81
CA VAL A 64 26.72 5.12 -2.68
C VAL A 64 27.89 5.12 -1.68
N ASN A 65 28.42 3.96 -1.28
CA ASN A 65 29.48 3.84 -0.27
C ASN A 65 29.18 4.61 1.03
N ASN A 66 27.91 4.59 1.46
CA ASN A 66 27.38 5.28 2.64
C ASN A 66 27.60 6.81 2.65
N LYS A 67 27.86 7.44 1.49
CA LYS A 67 28.16 8.88 1.40
C LYS A 67 27.55 9.50 0.15
N GLY A 68 26.97 10.68 0.31
CA GLY A 68 26.44 11.48 -0.80
C GLY A 68 25.07 12.05 -0.50
N LYS A 69 24.54 12.81 -1.46
CA LYS A 69 23.15 13.27 -1.45
C LYS A 69 22.33 12.33 -2.30
N VAL A 70 21.18 11.93 -1.79
CA VAL A 70 20.21 11.10 -2.50
C VAL A 70 18.90 11.88 -2.63
N ALA A 71 18.15 11.59 -3.68
CA ALA A 71 16.79 12.09 -3.89
C ALA A 71 15.85 10.89 -3.94
N VAL A 72 14.68 11.02 -3.31
CA VAL A 72 13.62 10.00 -3.36
C VAL A 72 12.53 10.48 -4.31
N ILE A 73 12.09 9.59 -5.20
CA ILE A 73 10.96 9.82 -6.11
C ILE A 73 9.85 8.86 -5.69
N ILE A 74 8.69 9.40 -5.33
CA ILE A 74 7.52 8.63 -4.89
C ILE A 74 6.35 8.86 -5.84
N GLY A 75 5.62 7.79 -6.17
CA GLY A 75 4.52 7.85 -7.14
C GLY A 75 3.26 8.55 -6.62
N SER A 76 2.94 8.41 -5.34
CA SER A 76 1.80 9.05 -4.68
C SER A 76 2.03 9.16 -3.18
N LEU A 77 1.74 10.34 -2.62
CA LEU A 77 1.73 10.56 -1.16
C LEU A 77 0.45 10.04 -0.49
N GLY A 78 -0.59 9.73 -1.27
CA GLY A 78 -1.83 9.13 -0.75
C GLY A 78 -1.74 7.61 -0.56
N ALA A 79 -0.78 6.96 -1.22
CA ALA A 79 -0.68 5.51 -1.24
C ALA A 79 0.03 4.99 0.02
N THR A 80 -0.68 4.22 0.85
CA THR A 80 -0.15 3.73 2.12
C THR A 80 1.08 2.84 1.94
N ASN A 81 1.10 1.97 0.93
CA ASN A 81 2.25 1.11 0.65
C ASN A 81 3.51 1.90 0.29
N LEU A 82 3.38 2.96 -0.53
CA LEU A 82 4.52 3.79 -0.92
C LEU A 82 5.07 4.59 0.28
N ASN A 83 4.18 5.13 1.12
CA ASN A 83 4.59 5.83 2.34
C ASN A 83 5.29 4.89 3.33
N GLN A 84 4.87 3.64 3.43
CA GLN A 84 5.54 2.63 4.25
C GLN A 84 6.94 2.29 3.73
N ARG A 85 7.14 2.21 2.40
CA ARG A 85 8.49 2.05 1.82
C ARG A 85 9.38 3.25 2.05
N LEU A 86 8.81 4.46 2.12
CA LEU A 86 9.55 5.66 2.46
C LEU A 86 9.93 5.73 3.95
N GLN A 87 9.12 5.11 4.82
CA GLN A 87 9.38 5.06 6.26
C GLN A 87 10.52 4.10 6.61
N GLY A 88 10.58 2.94 5.95
CA GLY A 88 11.66 1.97 6.11
C GLY A 88 12.94 2.43 5.42
#